data_AF-A0A172WJF1-F1
#
_entry.id   AF-A0A172WJF1-F1
#
_cell.length_a   1.000
_cell.length_b   1.000
_cell.length_c   1.000
_cell.angle_alpha   90.00
_cell.angle_beta   90.00
_cell.angle_gamma   90.00
#
_symmetry.space_group_name_H-M   'P 1'
#
loop_
_entity.id
_entity.type
_entity.pdbx_description
1 polymer ?
#
loop_
_entity_poly.entity_id
_entity_poly.type
_entity_poly.pdbx_seq_one_letter_code
_entity_poly.pdbx_strand_id
1 'polypeptide(L)'
;MQMEELYTTAQMELAKDLVFEIEGEPVTLSIKGVLIARVKSKSYNFSFFELSENEFVLAVQMKGFTVYLGIEANEELNEEAYPEVVRILIEHLTPQIALLVTKAEKSYLGKADILLDDDMSPEMKEFFYSLLVRHRKGELIYEQTEVA
;
A
#
# COMPACT_ATOMS: atom_id res chain seq x y z
N MET A 1 18.61 5.74 -13.96
CA MET A 1 17.37 5.67 -14.76
C MET A 1 16.53 4.40 -14.52
N GLN A 2 16.50 3.80 -13.32
CA GLN A 2 15.61 2.64 -13.05
C GLN A 2 14.63 2.92 -11.90
N MET A 3 15.08 3.63 -10.86
CA MET A 3 14.22 4.05 -9.75
C MET A 3 13.29 5.20 -10.11
N GLU A 4 13.76 6.16 -10.92
CA GLU A 4 12.98 7.33 -11.36
C GLU A 4 11.68 6.92 -12.06
N GLU A 5 11.68 5.82 -12.81
CA GLU A 5 10.48 5.31 -13.47
C GLU A 5 9.45 4.81 -12.45
N LEU A 6 9.89 4.17 -11.37
CA LEU A 6 9.02 3.69 -10.30
C LEU A 6 8.45 4.86 -9.49
N TYR A 7 9.28 5.84 -9.13
CA TYR A 7 8.83 7.09 -8.51
C TYR A 7 7.78 7.79 -9.38
N THR A 8 8.06 7.97 -10.67
CA THR A 8 7.13 8.60 -11.61
C THR A 8 5.83 7.81 -11.71
N THR A 9 5.90 6.47 -11.78
CA THR A 9 4.70 5.62 -11.85
C THR A 9 3.88 5.73 -10.57
N ALA A 10 4.51 5.71 -9.39
CA ALA A 10 3.81 5.87 -8.12
C ALA A 10 3.13 7.26 -8.04
N GLN A 11 3.83 8.32 -8.40
CA GLN A 11 3.26 9.68 -8.39
C GLN A 11 2.10 9.84 -9.39
N MET A 12 2.23 9.34 -10.63
CA MET A 12 1.20 9.53 -11.65
C MET A 12 -0.02 8.62 -11.46
N GLU A 13 0.19 7.39 -11.00
CA GLU A 13 -0.86 6.38 -10.99
C GLU A 13 -1.50 6.18 -9.62
N LEU A 14 -0.76 6.48 -8.54
CA LEU A 14 -1.17 6.16 -7.17
C LEU A 14 -1.36 7.41 -6.29
N ALA A 15 -0.68 8.53 -6.51
CA ALA A 15 -0.92 9.76 -5.73
C ALA A 15 -2.23 10.43 -6.17
N LYS A 16 -3.34 10.03 -5.56
CA LYS A 16 -4.69 10.50 -5.91
C LYS A 16 -5.67 10.33 -4.76
N ASP A 17 -6.72 11.13 -4.84
CA ASP A 17 -7.91 11.01 -4.02
C ASP A 17 -8.93 10.14 -4.75
N LEU A 18 -9.48 9.16 -4.05
CA LEU A 18 -10.48 8.23 -4.55
C LEU A 18 -11.78 8.47 -3.82
N VAL A 19 -12.83 8.80 -4.56
CA VAL A 19 -14.16 9.04 -3.98
C VAL A 19 -15.03 7.81 -4.21
N PHE A 20 -15.56 7.25 -3.14
CA PHE A 20 -16.43 6.09 -3.14
C PHE A 20 -17.69 6.34 -2.33
N GLU A 21 -18.76 5.61 -2.66
CA GLU A 21 -19.96 5.55 -1.82
C GLU A 21 -19.80 4.35 -0.89
N ILE A 22 -19.67 4.61 0.41
CA ILE A 22 -19.50 3.61 1.48
C ILE A 22 -20.63 3.84 2.47
N GLU A 23 -21.41 2.79 2.76
CA GLU A 23 -22.61 2.88 3.62
C GLU A 23 -23.64 3.95 3.18
N GLY A 24 -23.64 4.32 1.90
CA GLY A 24 -24.52 5.36 1.35
C GLY A 24 -24.01 6.79 1.53
N GLU A 25 -22.78 6.97 2.04
CA GLU A 25 -22.13 8.26 2.21
C GLU A 25 -20.87 8.38 1.31
N PRO A 26 -20.58 9.57 0.76
CA PRO A 26 -19.41 9.78 -0.09
C PRO A 26 -18.14 9.95 0.76
N VAL A 27 -17.29 8.92 0.76
CA VAL A 27 -16.01 8.89 1.44
C VAL A 27 -14.88 9.14 0.44
N THR A 28 -13.90 9.96 0.83
CA THR A 28 -12.67 10.22 0.08
C THR A 28 -11.49 9.51 0.73
N LEU A 29 -10.85 8.61 -0.01
CA LEU A 29 -9.64 7.88 0.37
C LEU A 29 -8.44 8.42 -0.39
N SER A 30 -7.51 9.03 0.32
CA SER A 30 -6.31 9.68 -0.23
C SER A 30 -5.11 8.76 -0.10
N ILE A 31 -4.40 8.48 -1.19
CA ILE A 31 -3.16 7.69 -1.12
C ILE A 31 -1.99 8.60 -0.75
N LYS A 32 -1.55 8.52 0.50
CA LYS A 32 -0.48 9.35 1.07
C LYS A 32 0.90 8.73 0.99
N GLY A 33 0.97 7.39 0.94
CA GLY A 33 2.24 6.66 1.01
C GLY A 33 2.30 5.51 0.02
N VAL A 34 3.46 5.30 -0.61
CA VAL A 34 3.74 4.09 -1.41
C VAL A 34 5.11 3.55 -1.06
N LEU A 35 5.18 2.29 -0.64
CA LEU A 35 6.44 1.57 -0.43
C LEU A 35 6.43 0.31 -1.27
N ILE A 36 7.52 0.06 -1.99
CA ILE A 36 7.75 -1.21 -2.68
C ILE A 36 8.84 -2.00 -1.97
N ALA A 37 8.60 -3.29 -1.77
CA ALA A 37 9.55 -4.21 -1.18
C ALA A 37 9.63 -5.50 -1.98
N ARG A 38 10.83 -6.06 -2.10
CA ARG A 38 11.07 -7.37 -2.71
C ARG A 38 10.86 -8.46 -1.67
N VAL A 39 10.09 -9.47 -2.02
CA VAL A 39 9.82 -10.64 -1.17
C VAL A 39 10.12 -11.94 -1.90
N LYS A 40 10.31 -13.03 -1.15
CA LYS A 40 10.61 -14.35 -1.75
C LYS A 40 9.37 -14.98 -2.38
N SER A 41 8.19 -14.76 -1.81
CA SER A 41 6.96 -15.35 -2.32
C SER A 41 6.50 -14.66 -3.60
N LYS A 42 6.03 -15.46 -4.57
CA LYS A 42 5.38 -14.98 -5.79
C LYS A 42 3.86 -15.07 -5.74
N SER A 43 3.30 -15.58 -4.63
CA SER A 43 1.85 -15.68 -4.46
C SER A 43 1.20 -14.31 -4.43
N TYR A 44 -0.04 -14.26 -4.91
CA TYR A 44 -0.92 -13.14 -4.65
C TYR A 44 -1.44 -13.23 -3.21
N ASN A 45 -1.31 -12.15 -2.46
CA ASN A 45 -1.88 -11.99 -1.12
C ASN A 45 -2.13 -10.52 -0.85
N PHE A 46 -3.01 -10.19 0.07
CA PHE A 46 -3.15 -8.84 0.58
C PHE A 46 -3.31 -8.83 2.09
N SER A 47 -3.04 -7.69 2.71
CA SER A 47 -3.29 -7.45 4.12
C SER A 47 -3.69 -6.00 4.31
N PHE A 48 -4.62 -5.77 5.23
CA PHE A 48 -5.10 -4.44 5.57
C PHE A 48 -4.74 -4.19 7.04
N PHE A 49 -4.17 -3.03 7.31
CA PHE A 49 -3.75 -2.61 8.64
C PHE A 49 -4.42 -1.28 8.95
N GLU A 50 -5.11 -1.21 10.07
CA GLU A 50 -5.55 0.04 10.66
C GLU A 50 -4.39 0.63 11.48
N LEU A 51 -4.11 1.91 11.27
CA LEU A 51 -3.15 2.67 12.06
C LEU A 51 -3.89 3.54 13.08
N SER A 52 -4.99 4.15 12.63
CA SER A 52 -5.93 4.96 13.40
C SER A 52 -7.31 4.93 12.72
N GLU A 53 -8.30 5.62 13.30
CA GLU A 53 -9.70 5.61 12.85
C GLU A 53 -9.91 6.10 11.39
N ASN A 54 -8.94 6.85 10.84
CA ASN A 54 -8.98 7.34 9.46
C ASN A 54 -7.72 6.99 8.65
N GLU A 55 -6.73 6.29 9.22
CA GLU A 55 -5.51 5.93 8.51
C GLU A 55 -5.29 4.43 8.43
N PHE A 56 -4.99 3.96 7.22
CA PHE A 56 -4.89 2.54 6.91
C PHE A 56 -3.71 2.25 6.00
N VAL A 57 -3.25 1.00 6.01
CA VAL A 57 -2.27 0.49 5.06
C VAL A 57 -2.80 -0.74 4.36
N LEU A 58 -2.89 -0.66 3.03
CA LEU A 58 -3.15 -1.82 2.17
C LEU A 58 -1.82 -2.35 1.66
N ALA A 59 -1.44 -3.56 2.09
CA ALA A 59 -0.31 -4.29 1.55
C ALA A 59 -0.78 -5.29 0.50
N VAL A 60 -0.26 -5.20 -0.72
CA VAL A 60 -0.56 -6.14 -1.81
C VAL A 60 0.72 -6.83 -2.26
N GLN A 61 0.78 -8.14 -2.10
CA GLN A 61 1.87 -8.98 -2.54
C GLN A 61 1.55 -9.59 -3.91
N MET A 62 2.46 -9.44 -4.87
CA MET A 62 2.41 -10.17 -6.13
C MET A 62 3.78 -10.21 -6.82
N LYS A 63 4.04 -11.29 -7.56
CA LYS A 63 5.23 -11.45 -8.43
C LYS A 63 6.59 -11.19 -7.74
N GLY A 64 6.74 -11.55 -6.46
CA GLY A 64 8.00 -11.34 -5.74
C GLY A 64 8.16 -9.93 -5.17
N PHE A 65 7.08 -9.16 -5.10
CA PHE A 65 7.03 -7.84 -4.51
C PHE A 65 5.83 -7.71 -3.56
N THR A 66 5.98 -6.85 -2.55
CA THR A 66 4.88 -6.32 -1.76
C THR A 66 4.86 -4.81 -1.95
N VAL A 67 3.70 -4.27 -2.31
CA VAL A 67 3.44 -2.83 -2.38
C VAL A 67 2.56 -2.47 -1.21
N TYR A 68 3.00 -1.52 -0.40
CA TYR A 68 2.24 -0.95 0.71
C TYR A 68 1.71 0.41 0.27
N LEU A 69 0.42 0.62 0.45
CA LEU A 69 -0.28 1.87 0.17
C LEU A 69 -0.79 2.43 1.48
N GLY A 70 -0.31 3.62 1.84
CA GLY A 70 -0.79 4.38 3.00
C GLY A 70 -1.97 5.20 2.54
N ILE A 71 -3.10 5.03 3.21
CA ILE A 71 -4.39 5.59 2.85
C ILE A 71 -4.89 6.43 4.02
N GLU A 72 -5.34 7.64 3.75
CA GLU A 72 -6.00 8.51 4.71
C GLU A 72 -7.43 8.80 4.23
N ALA A 73 -8.42 8.54 5.07
CA ALA A 73 -9.81 8.90 4.84
C ALA A 73 -10.07 10.33 5.33
N ASN A 74 -10.98 11.03 4.63
CA ASN A 74 -11.44 12.37 5.02
C ASN A 74 -12.26 12.37 6.33
N GLU A 75 -12.76 11.21 6.75
CA GLU A 75 -13.53 11.00 7.96
C GLU A 75 -13.24 9.62 8.57
N GLU A 76 -13.59 9.45 9.84
CA GLU A 76 -13.46 8.19 10.56
C GLU A 76 -14.36 7.12 9.92
N LEU A 77 -13.82 5.93 9.72
CA LEU A 77 -14.57 4.82 9.11
C LEU A 77 -15.02 3.84 10.18
N ASN A 78 -16.26 3.38 10.07
CA ASN A 78 -16.76 2.29 10.89
C ASN A 78 -16.01 0.99 10.52
N GLU A 79 -15.55 0.24 11.53
CA GLU A 79 -14.92 -1.08 11.34
C GLU A 79 -15.80 -2.04 10.52
N GLU A 80 -17.13 -1.92 10.61
CA GLU A 80 -18.08 -2.71 9.82
C GLU A 80 -17.96 -2.46 8.31
N ALA A 81 -17.48 -1.27 7.91
CA ALA A 81 -17.26 -0.88 6.52
C ALA A 81 -15.91 -1.36 5.96
N TYR A 82 -14.95 -1.78 6.81
CA TYR A 82 -13.60 -2.15 6.36
C TYR A 82 -13.58 -3.25 5.29
N PRO A 83 -14.39 -4.32 5.36
CA PRO A 83 -14.42 -5.33 4.30
C PRO A 83 -14.84 -4.74 2.94
N GLU A 84 -15.79 -3.80 2.93
CA GLU A 84 -16.24 -3.12 1.72
C GLU A 84 -15.15 -2.18 1.18
N VAL A 85 -14.55 -1.38 2.05
CA VAL A 85 -13.43 -0.48 1.72
C VAL A 85 -12.29 -1.26 1.08
N VAL A 86 -11.86 -2.36 1.70
CA VAL A 86 -10.79 -3.22 1.19
C VAL A 86 -11.14 -3.79 -0.18
N ARG A 87 -12.37 -4.28 -0.37
CA ARG A 87 -12.83 -4.80 -1.66
C ARG A 87 -12.71 -3.73 -2.75
N ILE A 88 -13.27 -2.55 -2.50
CA ILE A 88 -13.27 -1.43 -3.44
C ILE A 88 -11.83 -1.00 -3.79
N LEU A 89 -10.97 -0.85 -2.78
CA LEU A 89 -9.57 -0.48 -2.97
C LEU A 89 -8.82 -1.53 -3.79
N ILE A 90 -8.98 -2.82 -3.49
CA ILE A 90 -8.32 -3.88 -4.26
C ILE A 90 -8.80 -3.85 -5.72
N GLU A 91 -10.10 -3.78 -5.96
CA GLU A 91 -10.65 -3.73 -7.31
C GLU A 91 -10.13 -2.51 -8.10
N HIS A 92 -10.07 -1.36 -7.44
CA HIS A 92 -9.66 -0.11 -8.08
C HIS A 92 -8.14 0.01 -8.29
N LEU A 93 -7.33 -0.46 -7.33
CA LEU A 93 -5.88 -0.22 -7.27
C LEU A 93 -5.04 -1.36 -7.82
N THR A 94 -5.59 -2.58 -7.94
CA THR A 94 -4.86 -3.75 -8.46
C THR A 94 -4.22 -3.48 -9.83
N PRO A 95 -4.88 -2.85 -10.82
CA PRO A 95 -4.25 -2.56 -12.11
C PRO A 95 -2.99 -1.68 -12.01
N GLN A 96 -3.03 -0.64 -11.17
CA GLN A 96 -1.93 0.30 -10.97
C GLN A 96 -0.78 -0.34 -10.18
N ILE A 97 -1.11 -1.14 -9.17
CA ILE A 97 -0.13 -1.97 -8.45
C ILE A 97 0.54 -2.96 -9.40
N ALA A 98 -0.24 -3.65 -10.24
CA ALA A 98 0.28 -4.61 -11.21
C ALA A 98 1.21 -3.94 -12.24
N LEU A 99 0.88 -2.72 -12.68
CA LEU A 99 1.76 -1.91 -13.53
C LEU A 99 3.08 -1.60 -12.82
N LEU A 100 3.02 -1.08 -11.59
CA LEU A 100 4.20 -0.74 -10.80
C LEU A 100 5.10 -1.97 -10.58
N VAL A 101 4.51 -3.10 -10.18
CA VAL A 101 5.24 -4.36 -9.96
C VAL A 101 5.85 -4.87 -11.26
N THR A 102 5.13 -4.82 -12.38
CA THR A 102 5.65 -5.27 -13.68
C THR A 102 6.83 -4.42 -14.16
N LYS A 103 6.85 -3.13 -13.83
CA LYS A 103 8.03 -2.27 -14.06
C LYS A 103 9.17 -2.66 -13.11
N ALA A 104 8.87 -2.86 -11.84
CA ALA A 104 9.86 -3.25 -10.84
C ALA A 104 10.54 -4.60 -11.16
N GLU A 105 9.80 -5.60 -11.67
CA GLU A 105 10.36 -6.88 -12.12
C GLU A 105 11.50 -6.73 -13.13
N LYS A 106 11.42 -5.71 -14.01
CA LYS A 106 12.39 -5.50 -15.09
C LYS A 106 13.66 -4.80 -14.64
N SER A 107 13.55 -3.87 -13.70
CA SER A 107 14.59 -2.86 -13.47
C SER A 107 14.92 -2.58 -12.02
N TYR A 108 14.09 -2.97 -11.06
CA TYR A 108 14.37 -2.69 -9.65
C TYR A 108 15.43 -3.67 -9.12
N LEU A 109 16.52 -3.16 -8.54
CA LEU A 109 17.55 -3.98 -7.91
C LEU A 109 17.57 -3.83 -6.38
N GLY A 110 16.73 -2.94 -5.83
CA GLY A 110 16.64 -2.66 -4.40
C GLY A 110 15.98 -3.80 -3.60
N LYS A 111 16.02 -3.63 -2.28
CA LYS A 111 15.29 -4.48 -1.33
C LYS A 111 13.94 -3.87 -0.96
N ALA A 112 13.93 -2.62 -0.54
CA ALA A 112 12.73 -1.85 -0.29
C ALA A 112 13.03 -0.35 -0.37
N ASP A 113 12.08 0.40 -0.91
CA ASP A 113 12.15 1.86 -1.10
C ASP A 113 10.76 2.47 -1.00
N ILE A 114 10.68 3.66 -0.37
CA ILE A 114 9.48 4.50 -0.36
C ILE A 114 9.46 5.27 -1.69
N LEU A 115 8.37 5.13 -2.44
CA LEU A 115 8.16 5.74 -3.75
C LEU A 115 7.26 6.99 -3.69
N LEU A 116 6.47 7.14 -2.61
CA LEU A 116 5.62 8.29 -2.38
C LEU A 116 5.58 8.59 -0.88
N ASP A 117 5.74 9.86 -0.55
CA ASP A 117 5.46 10.48 0.75
C ASP A 117 4.75 11.80 0.45
N ASP A 118 3.41 11.77 0.47
CA ASP A 118 2.54 12.91 0.20
C ASP A 118 1.93 13.39 1.52
N ASP A 119 2.79 13.92 2.39
CA ASP A 119 2.43 14.39 3.72
C ASP A 119 1.80 13.30 4.60
N MET A 120 2.41 12.11 4.61
CA MET A 120 2.02 11.04 5.55
C MET A 120 2.06 11.55 7.00
N SER A 121 1.07 11.18 7.82
CA SER A 121 1.06 11.51 9.24
C SER A 121 2.30 10.94 9.97
N PRO A 122 2.59 11.39 11.20
CA PRO A 122 3.64 10.79 12.03
C PRO A 122 3.46 9.28 12.23
N GLU A 123 2.24 8.81 12.44
CA GLU A 123 1.91 7.40 12.67
C GLU A 123 2.15 6.56 11.41
N MET A 124 1.68 7.04 10.26
CA MET A 124 1.91 6.40 8.98
C MET A 124 3.39 6.39 8.59
N LYS A 125 4.12 7.49 8.84
CA LYS A 125 5.58 7.53 8.66
C LYS A 125 6.26 6.48 9.52
N GLU A 126 5.98 6.44 10.82
CA GLU A 126 6.58 5.45 11.71
C GLU A 126 6.35 4.02 11.21
N PHE A 127 5.11 3.70 10.82
CA PHE A 127 4.77 2.40 10.25
C PHE A 127 5.57 2.10 8.98
N PHE A 128 5.59 3.01 8.00
CA PHE A 128 6.31 2.86 6.73
C PHE A 128 7.82 2.71 6.91
N TYR A 129 8.43 3.54 7.75
CA TYR A 129 9.86 3.46 8.04
C TYR A 129 10.21 2.17 8.78
N SER A 130 9.34 1.67 9.65
CA SER A 130 9.53 0.37 10.30
C SER A 130 9.54 -0.77 9.26
N LEU A 131 8.60 -0.77 8.31
CA LEU A 131 8.53 -1.74 7.21
C LEU A 131 9.77 -1.68 6.32
N LEU A 132 10.19 -0.45 5.94
CA LEU A 132 11.36 -0.21 5.11
C LEU A 132 12.61 -0.84 5.73
N VAL A 133 12.83 -0.59 7.02
CA VAL A 133 13.99 -1.11 7.75
C VAL A 133 13.95 -2.63 7.80
N ARG A 134 12.82 -3.23 8.16
CA ARG A 134 12.67 -4.70 8.25
C ARG A 134 12.92 -5.38 6.91
N HIS A 135 12.33 -4.89 5.82
CA HIS A 135 12.55 -5.43 4.48
C HIS A 135 14.00 -5.30 4.03
N ARG A 136 14.67 -4.18 4.32
CA ARG A 136 16.09 -3.99 3.99
C ARG A 136 16.99 -4.97 4.75
N LYS A 137 16.61 -5.33 5.99
CA LYS A 137 17.27 -6.37 6.79
C LYS A 137 16.89 -7.79 6.38
N GLY A 138 15.82 -7.97 5.60
CA GLY A 138 15.30 -9.29 5.23
C GLY A 138 14.59 -9.99 6.39
N GLU A 139 14.12 -9.22 7.36
CA GLU A 139 13.33 -9.70 8.49
C GLU A 139 11.93 -10.06 8.03
N LEU A 140 11.31 -11.04 8.69
CA LEU A 140 9.89 -11.32 8.49
C LEU A 140 9.11 -10.11 8.97
N ILE A 141 8.23 -9.59 8.10
CA ILE A 141 7.48 -8.38 8.42
C ILE A 141 6.48 -8.70 9.51
N TYR A 142 5.72 -9.79 9.37
CA TYR A 142 4.93 -10.48 10.41
C TYR A 142 4.63 -11.92 9.93
N GLU A 143 4.65 -12.92 10.81
CA GLU A 143 3.98 -14.21 10.55
C GLU A 143 2.47 -13.92 10.61
N GLN A 144 1.74 -14.15 9.51
CA GLN A 144 0.29 -14.05 9.56
C GLN A 144 -0.20 -15.06 10.59
N THR A 145 -0.79 -14.58 11.70
CA THR A 145 -1.80 -15.36 12.40
C THR A 145 -2.86 -15.67 11.35
N GLU A 146 -2.95 -16.94 10.94
CA GLU A 146 -4.10 -17.45 10.23
C GLU A 146 -5.34 -17.02 11.03
N VAL A 147 -6.18 -16.17 10.42
CA VAL A 147 -7.55 -16.03 10.91
C VAL A 147 -8.23 -17.34 10.51
N ALA A 148 -8.39 -18.21 11.51
CA ALA A 148 -9.10 -19.49 11.42
C ALA A 148 -10.60 -19.29 11.17
#